data_AF-A0AAW8L1T0-F1
#
_entry.id   AF-A0AAW8L1T0-F1
#
_cell.length_a   1.000
_cell.length_b   1.000
_cell.length_c   1.000
_cell.angle_alpha   90.00
_cell.angle_beta   90.00
_cell.angle_gamma   90.00
#
_symmetry.space_group_name_H-M   'P 1'
#
loop_
_entity.id
_entity.type
_entity.pdbx_description
1 polymer ?
#
loop_
_entity_poly.entity_id
_entity_poly.type
_entity_poly.pdbx_seq_one_letter_code
_entity_poly.pdbx_strand_id
1 'polypeptide(L)'
;RDRKKKVHVLLNRCRHRAATVCEHKKGKTNSFVCPYHGWSYALDGSLRGVPSPESYGDCLDKSELPLVSLRVEEYNGMIFASFKEDIQPLEEFLGPAKKWIDLFMKQGAGYPIKVLGEHRFRFPGNW
;
A
#
# COMPACT_ATOMS: atom_id res chain seq x y z
N ARG A 1 3.89 4.27 4.75
CA ARG A 1 3.27 4.93 5.93
C ARG A 1 3.23 6.43 5.67
N ASP A 2 2.12 7.09 5.99
CA ASP A 2 1.97 8.53 5.85
C ASP A 2 2.56 9.32 7.04
N ARG A 3 2.34 10.64 7.07
CA ARG A 3 2.79 11.53 8.15
C ARG A 3 2.11 11.23 9.49
N LYS A 4 0.91 10.65 9.47
CA LYS A 4 0.15 10.21 10.65
C LYS A 4 0.48 8.75 11.03
N LYS A 5 1.54 8.16 10.45
CA LYS A 5 1.99 6.78 10.65
C LYS A 5 1.02 5.69 10.17
N LYS A 6 -0.07 6.05 9.49
CA LYS A 6 -1.04 5.11 8.92
C LYS A 6 -0.41 4.34 7.75
N VAL A 7 -0.69 3.05 7.67
CA VAL A 7 -0.33 2.20 6.53
C VAL A 7 -1.39 2.36 5.46
N HIS A 8 -0.93 2.51 4.22
CA HIS A 8 -1.77 2.50 3.03
C HIS A 8 -1.18 1.48 2.07
N VAL A 9 -2.04 0.66 1.47
CA VAL A 9 -1.68 -0.27 0.39
C VAL A 9 -2.40 0.20 -0.86
N LEU A 10 -1.62 0.60 -1.85
CA LEU A 10 -2.10 1.27 -3.05
C LEU A 10 -1.67 0.47 -4.26
N LEU A 11 -2.58 0.30 -5.22
CA LEU A 11 -2.22 -0.26 -6.51
C LEU A 11 -1.18 0.65 -7.18
N ASN A 12 -0.03 0.09 -7.54
CA ASN A 12 1.08 0.84 -8.13
C ASN A 12 0.86 1.11 -9.64
N ARG A 13 -0.27 1.76 -9.96
CA ARG A 13 -0.72 2.08 -11.32
C ARG A 13 -1.37 3.47 -11.33
N CYS A 14 -0.81 4.37 -12.13
CA CYS A 14 -1.33 5.72 -12.31
C CYS A 14 -2.73 5.67 -12.92
N ARG A 15 -3.66 6.48 -12.39
CA ARG A 15 -5.05 6.55 -12.90
C ARG A 15 -5.19 7.21 -14.27
N HIS A 16 -4.14 7.87 -14.77
CA HIS A 16 -4.15 8.46 -16.12
C HIS A 16 -3.99 7.40 -17.22
N ARG A 17 -2.82 6.74 -17.29
CA ARG A 17 -2.49 5.74 -18.32
C ARG A 17 -1.71 4.54 -17.75
N ALA A 18 -2.02 4.15 -16.51
CA ALA A 18 -1.55 2.93 -15.84
C ALA A 18 -0.02 2.76 -15.68
N ALA A 19 0.78 3.79 -15.92
CA ALA A 19 2.22 3.75 -15.65
C ALA A 19 2.50 3.36 -14.19
N THR A 20 3.59 2.64 -13.95
CA THR A 20 4.09 2.35 -12.60
C THR A 20 4.46 3.67 -11.92
N VAL A 21 3.91 3.92 -10.73
CA VAL A 21 4.04 5.19 -10.01
C VAL A 21 5.27 5.22 -9.11
N CYS A 22 5.61 4.08 -8.49
CA CYS A 22 6.80 3.90 -7.67
C CYS A 22 7.63 2.75 -8.23
N GLU A 23 8.81 3.05 -8.79
CA GLU A 23 9.71 2.04 -9.35
C GLU A 23 10.70 1.50 -8.30
N HIS A 24 10.85 2.21 -7.18
CA HIS A 24 11.73 1.80 -6.10
C HIS A 24 11.05 0.77 -5.19
N LYS A 25 11.79 -0.29 -4.83
CA LYS A 25 11.29 -1.34 -3.92
C LYS A 25 11.05 -0.85 -2.49
N LYS A 26 11.85 0.12 -2.02
CA LYS A 26 11.76 0.74 -0.70
C LYS A 26 12.33 2.15 -0.73
N GLY A 27 11.86 3.01 0.15
CA GLY A 27 12.35 4.39 0.27
C GLY A 27 11.50 5.22 1.22
N LYS A 28 11.83 6.52 1.29
CA LYS A 28 11.06 7.54 2.00
C LYS A 28 10.81 8.69 1.03
N THR A 29 9.55 9.07 0.86
CA THR A 29 9.15 10.20 0.03
C THR A 29 8.01 10.97 0.70
N ASN A 30 7.74 12.18 0.22
CA ASN A 30 6.61 12.99 0.64
C ASN A 30 5.41 12.88 -0.33
N SER A 31 5.65 12.41 -1.56
CA SER A 31 4.66 12.22 -2.61
C SER A 31 5.19 11.23 -3.65
N PHE A 32 4.30 10.76 -4.51
CA PHE A 32 4.68 9.99 -5.70
C PHE A 32 4.34 10.79 -6.94
N VAL A 33 5.24 10.83 -7.92
CA VAL A 33 5.00 11.52 -9.19
C VAL A 33 5.12 10.48 -10.29
N CYS A 34 4.03 10.30 -11.04
CA CYS A 34 3.99 9.39 -12.18
C CYS A 34 5.01 9.85 -13.23
N PRO A 35 5.98 9.00 -13.63
CA PRO A 35 7.05 9.38 -14.54
C PRO A 35 6.55 9.69 -15.96
N TYR A 36 5.35 9.22 -16.33
CA TYR A 36 4.82 9.40 -17.67
C TYR A 36 4.32 10.84 -17.93
N HIS A 37 3.32 11.31 -17.19
CA HIS A 37 2.67 12.61 -17.42
C HIS A 37 2.64 13.50 -16.17
N GLY A 38 3.47 13.21 -15.16
CA GLY A 38 3.64 14.08 -13.99
C GLY A 38 2.46 14.14 -13.01
N TRP A 39 1.45 13.27 -13.12
CA TRP A 39 0.40 13.18 -12.11
C TRP A 39 1.00 12.83 -10.75
N SER A 40 0.71 13.65 -9.75
CA SER A 40 1.30 13.56 -8.43
C SER A 40 0.28 13.12 -7.40
N TYR A 41 0.64 12.12 -6.59
CA TYR A 41 -0.19 11.50 -5.59
C TYR A 41 0.41 11.69 -4.19
N ALA A 42 -0.44 11.87 -3.18
CA ALA A 42 -0.01 11.86 -1.80
C ALA A 42 0.25 10.44 -1.29
N LEU A 43 0.75 10.33 -0.05
CA LEU A 43 1.09 9.05 0.59
C LEU A 43 -0.12 8.16 0.91
N ASP A 44 -1.33 8.74 0.90
CA ASP A 44 -2.62 8.04 1.02
C ASP A 44 -3.23 7.68 -0.34
N GLY A 45 -2.56 8.03 -1.44
CA GLY A 45 -3.03 7.78 -2.81
C GLY A 45 -3.88 8.88 -3.43
N SER A 46 -4.26 9.92 -2.68
CA SER A 46 -5.05 11.04 -3.23
C SER A 46 -4.30 11.76 -4.36
N LEU A 47 -4.99 12.07 -5.47
CA LEU A 47 -4.42 12.83 -6.58
C LEU A 47 -4.28 14.30 -6.16
N ARG A 48 -3.04 14.78 -6.02
CA ARG A 48 -2.71 16.13 -5.56
C ARG A 48 -2.64 17.13 -6.71
N GLY A 49 -1.90 16.77 -7.75
CA GLY A 49 -1.57 17.69 -8.83
C GLY A 49 -1.47 16.97 -10.17
N VAL A 50 -1.91 17.67 -11.20
CA VAL A 50 -1.71 17.30 -12.60
C VAL A 50 -0.98 18.46 -13.29
N PRO A 51 -0.07 18.21 -14.23
CA PRO A 51 0.47 19.27 -15.07
C PRO A 51 -0.60 19.88 -15.98
N SER A 52 -0.49 21.18 -16.26
CA SER A 52 -1.43 21.96 -17.09
C SER A 52 -2.91 21.68 -16.79
N PRO A 53 -3.38 21.88 -15.55
CA PRO A 53 -4.77 21.62 -15.16
C PRO A 53 -5.77 22.38 -16.03
N GLU A 54 -5.42 23.56 -16.54
CA GLU A 54 -6.22 24.35 -17.48
C GLU A 54 -6.58 23.60 -18.76
N SER A 55 -5.71 22.69 -19.23
CA SER A 55 -5.94 21.89 -20.44
C SER A 55 -7.02 20.81 -20.23
N TYR A 56 -7.40 20.53 -18.99
CA TYR A 56 -8.49 19.61 -18.67
C TYR A 56 -9.84 20.33 -18.60
N GLY A 57 -9.90 21.68 -18.55
CA GLY A 57 -11.15 22.40 -18.31
C GLY A 57 -11.91 21.84 -17.10
N ASP A 58 -13.22 21.70 -17.22
CA ASP A 58 -14.08 21.21 -16.14
C ASP A 58 -14.22 19.67 -16.09
N CYS A 59 -13.50 18.92 -16.93
CA CYS A 59 -13.67 17.46 -17.01
C CYS A 59 -12.87 16.67 -15.97
N LEU A 60 -11.95 17.32 -15.23
CA LEU A 60 -11.10 16.66 -14.25
C LEU A 60 -11.54 16.95 -12.83
N ASP A 61 -12.22 15.98 -12.22
CA ASP A 61 -12.32 15.89 -10.76
C ASP A 61 -11.20 15.02 -10.20
N LYS A 62 -10.29 15.61 -9.43
CA LYS A 62 -9.17 14.89 -8.80
C LYS A 62 -9.65 13.91 -7.72
N SER A 63 -10.78 14.18 -7.07
CA SER A 63 -11.32 13.36 -5.99
C SER A 63 -11.79 11.97 -6.47
N GLU A 64 -12.15 11.87 -7.75
CA GLU A 64 -12.58 10.64 -8.43
C GLU A 64 -11.39 9.79 -8.94
N LEU A 65 -10.18 10.35 -8.90
CA LEU A 65 -8.98 9.73 -9.50
C LEU A 65 -7.83 9.45 -8.51
N PRO A 66 -8.07 9.02 -7.26
CA PRO A 66 -7.00 8.56 -6.37
C PRO A 66 -6.41 7.24 -6.88
N LEU A 67 -5.19 6.91 -6.46
CA LEU A 67 -4.70 5.54 -6.59
C LEU A 67 -5.69 4.59 -5.91
N VAL A 68 -5.92 3.43 -6.53
CA VAL A 68 -6.80 2.41 -5.96
C VAL A 68 -6.20 1.92 -4.66
N SER A 69 -6.89 2.13 -3.54
CA SER A 69 -6.50 1.63 -2.23
C SER A 69 -7.08 0.24 -1.98
N LEU A 70 -6.34 -0.59 -1.24
CA LEU A 70 -6.82 -1.87 -0.74
C LEU A 70 -7.18 -1.72 0.74
N ARG A 71 -8.18 -2.49 1.19
CA ARG A 71 -8.45 -2.66 2.62
C ARG A 71 -7.20 -3.23 3.28
N VAL A 72 -6.74 -2.57 4.35
CA VAL A 72 -5.51 -2.93 5.06
C VAL A 72 -5.77 -3.05 6.55
N GLU A 73 -5.29 -4.14 7.13
CA GLU A 73 -5.33 -4.39 8.57
C GLU A 73 -3.96 -4.86 9.04
N GLU A 74 -3.64 -4.59 10.30
CA GLU A 74 -2.36 -4.94 10.92
C GLU A 74 -2.61 -5.89 12.10
N TYR A 75 -1.88 -7.00 12.18
CA TYR A 75 -1.92 -7.91 13.33
C TYR A 75 -0.49 -8.15 13.83
N ASN A 76 -0.19 -7.72 15.06
CA ASN A 76 1.14 -7.78 15.68
C ASN A 76 2.29 -7.25 14.79
N GLY A 77 2.07 -6.18 14.01
CA GLY A 77 3.09 -5.64 13.11
C GLY A 77 3.16 -6.29 11.72
N MET A 78 2.41 -7.38 11.49
CA MET A 78 2.20 -7.95 10.17
C MET A 78 1.12 -7.18 9.44
N ILE A 79 1.37 -6.79 8.18
CA ILE A 79 0.43 -6.01 7.37
C ILE A 79 -0.25 -6.95 6.37
N PHE A 80 -1.58 -7.00 6.41
CA PHE A 80 -2.41 -7.76 5.47
C PHE A 80 -3.26 -6.79 4.65
N ALA A 81 -3.52 -7.16 3.40
CA ALA A 81 -4.36 -6.37 2.50
C ALA A 81 -5.28 -7.25 1.65
N SER A 82 -6.45 -6.71 1.33
CA SER A 82 -7.47 -7.38 0.52
C SER A 82 -7.97 -6.44 -0.58
N PHE A 83 -8.23 -7.02 -1.77
CA PHE A 83 -8.98 -6.34 -2.83
C PHE A 83 -10.49 -6.28 -2.55
N LYS A 84 -10.99 -7.19 -1.71
CA LYS A 84 -12.39 -7.25 -1.32
C LYS A 84 -12.59 -6.40 -0.06
N GLU A 85 -13.43 -5.36 -0.16
CA GLU A 85 -13.73 -4.45 0.94
C GLU A 85 -14.66 -5.11 1.97
N ASP A 86 -15.69 -5.81 1.49
CA ASP A 86 -16.70 -6.54 2.27
C ASP A 86 -16.22 -7.95 2.67
N ILE A 87 -14.99 -8.04 3.18
CA ILE A 87 -14.46 -9.28 3.79
C ILE A 87 -14.64 -9.24 5.32
N GLN A 88 -14.60 -10.39 5.98
CA GLN A 88 -14.57 -10.41 7.45
C GLN A 88 -13.31 -9.69 8.01
N PRO A 89 -13.35 -9.16 9.24
CA PRO A 89 -12.16 -8.59 9.90
C PRO A 89 -10.97 -9.54 9.89
N LEU A 90 -9.75 -9.01 9.81
CA LEU A 90 -8.52 -9.80 9.76
C LEU A 90 -8.42 -10.76 10.94
N GLU A 91 -8.78 -10.30 12.13
CA GLU A 91 -8.74 -11.14 13.32
C GLU A 91 -9.67 -12.36 13.28
N GLU A 92 -10.81 -12.22 12.61
CA GLU A 92 -11.75 -13.32 12.38
C GLU A 92 -11.22 -14.25 11.28
N PHE A 93 -10.66 -13.69 10.21
CA PHE A 93 -10.01 -14.45 9.15
C PHE A 93 -8.83 -15.29 9.66
N LEU A 94 -7.98 -14.72 10.51
CA LEU A 94 -6.85 -15.44 11.11
C LEU A 94 -7.32 -16.54 12.08
N GLY A 95 -8.42 -16.31 12.80
CA GLY A 95 -9.05 -17.32 13.66
C GLY A 95 -8.04 -18.03 14.59
N PRO A 96 -8.01 -19.37 14.61
CA PRO A 96 -7.07 -20.13 15.46
C PRO A 96 -5.58 -19.91 15.16
N ALA A 97 -5.21 -19.41 13.98
CA ALA A 97 -3.82 -19.14 13.63
C ALA A 97 -3.20 -18.03 14.50
N LYS A 98 -4.03 -17.12 15.05
CA LYS A 98 -3.62 -16.03 15.94
C LYS A 98 -2.74 -16.52 17.09
N LYS A 99 -3.11 -17.62 17.74
CA LYS A 99 -2.34 -18.21 18.85
C LYS A 99 -0.88 -18.49 18.45
N TRP A 100 -0.65 -19.01 17.25
CA TRP A 100 0.69 -19.36 16.77
C TRP A 100 1.48 -18.11 16.38
N ILE A 101 0.81 -17.13 15.76
CA ILE A 101 1.41 -15.83 15.46
C ILE A 101 1.85 -15.16 16.78
N ASP A 102 1.00 -15.14 17.80
CA ASP A 102 1.32 -14.53 19.09
C ASP A 102 2.53 -15.20 19.75
N LEU A 103 2.59 -16.54 19.75
CA LEU A 103 3.73 -17.28 20.30
C LEU A 103 5.03 -16.99 19.56
N PHE A 104 4.98 -16.86 18.23
CA PHE A 104 6.15 -16.48 17.44
C PHE A 104 6.59 -15.04 17.76
N MET A 105 5.66 -14.09 17.77
CA MET A 105 5.97 -12.67 18.01
C MET A 105 6.47 -12.41 19.43
N LYS A 106 6.08 -13.23 20.42
CA LYS A 106 6.60 -13.18 21.80
C LYS A 106 8.12 -13.42 21.90
N GLN A 107 8.75 -14.03 20.89
CA GLN A 107 10.21 -14.19 20.87
C GLN A 107 10.97 -12.87 20.87
N GLY A 108 10.30 -11.76 20.52
CA GLY A 108 10.85 -10.41 20.67
C GLY A 108 11.05 -9.96 22.12
N ALA A 109 10.64 -10.75 23.12
CA ALA A 109 10.79 -10.43 24.54
C ALA A 109 10.23 -9.04 24.94
N GLY A 110 9.11 -8.65 24.32
CA GLY A 110 8.47 -7.34 24.53
C GLY A 110 8.95 -6.24 23.58
N TYR A 111 9.97 -6.48 22.76
CA TYR A 111 10.42 -5.56 21.72
C TYR A 111 9.69 -5.80 20.39
N PRO A 112 9.40 -4.74 19.61
CA PRO A 112 8.80 -4.89 18.28
C PRO A 112 9.69 -5.72 17.35
N ILE A 113 9.11 -6.72 16.71
CA ILE A 113 9.79 -7.50 15.67
C ILE A 113 9.98 -6.62 14.43
N LYS A 114 11.18 -6.68 13.84
CA LYS A 114 11.53 -5.92 12.64
C LYS A 114 12.09 -6.84 11.56
N VAL A 115 11.56 -6.70 10.35
CA VAL A 115 12.13 -7.35 9.16
C VAL A 115 13.46 -6.68 8.81
N LEU A 116 14.53 -7.46 8.74
CA LEU A 116 15.88 -6.98 8.41
C LEU A 116 16.16 -6.99 6.89
N GLY A 117 15.57 -7.93 6.16
CA GLY A 117 15.78 -8.09 4.72
C GLY A 117 14.78 -9.06 4.11
N GLU A 118 14.88 -9.22 2.79
CA GLU A 118 14.10 -10.18 2.01
C GLU A 118 15.04 -11.03 1.15
N HIS A 119 14.73 -12.32 1.02
CA HIS A 119 15.38 -13.21 0.04
C HIS A 119 14.35 -13.52 -1.04
N ARG A 120 14.73 -13.32 -2.31
CA ARG A 120 13.84 -13.50 -3.46
C ARG A 120 14.51 -14.36 -4.50
N PHE A 121 13.85 -15.42 -4.90
CA PHE A 121 14.28 -16.34 -5.94
C PHE A 121 13.07 -16.81 -6.75
N ARG A 122 13.32 -17.45 -7.89
CA ARG A 122 12.28 -18.07 -8.71
C ARG A 122 12.28 -19.57 -8.44
N PHE A 123 11.11 -20.15 -8.34
CA PHE A 123 10.91 -21.59 -8.17
C PHE A 123 9.91 -22.08 -9.22
N PRO A 124 10.24 -23.08 -10.05
CA PRO A 124 9.35 -23.60 -11.09
C PRO A 124 8.34 -24.59 -10.50
N GLY A 125 7.41 -24.09 -9.68
CA GLY A 125 6.34 -24.86 -9.07
C GLY A 125 5.09 -24.02 -8.82
N ASN A 126 4.02 -24.65 -8.36
CA ASN A 126 2.88 -23.92 -7.81
C ASN A 126 3.31 -23.15 -6.55
N TRP A 127 2.56 -22.10 -6.20
CA TRP A 127 2.81 -21.30 -5.00
C TRP A 127 2.60 -22.13 -3.73
#